data_AF-D4BEW4-F1
#
_entry.id   AF-D4BEW4-F1
#
_cell.length_a   1.000
_cell.length_b   1.000
_cell.length_c   1.000
_cell.angle_alpha   90.00
_cell.angle_beta   90.00
_cell.angle_gamma   90.00
#
_symmetry.space_group_name_H-M   'P 1'
#
loop_
_entity.id
_entity.type
_entity.pdbx_description
1 polymer ?
#
loop_
_entity_poly.entity_id
_entity_poly.type
_entity_poly.pdbx_seq_one_letter_code
_entity_poly.pdbx_strand_id
1 'polypeptide(L)'
;MCPQQATPMAQTLSVEEVLEHIRNAAPFIEGITVSGGEATTQLPFIVALFTALKSDPLLQHLTCMVDSNGMLSETGWQKLLPVCDGVMLDLKAWDSACHLQLTGRDNTLIKRSITFLADQGKLAELRLLVIPGQVDYLQHIDALAAFIKRSGDVPVRLNAFHAHGVYGEPKDWPGATPEDVEQLAQGLRERGVGNVIFPALYL
;
A
#
# COMPACT_ATOMS: atom_id res chain seq x y z
N MET A 1 -22.13 -22.55 13.30
CA MET A 1 -21.23 -22.53 14.48
C MET A 1 -19.83 -22.76 13.96
N CYS A 2 -19.08 -21.68 13.70
CA CYS A 2 -17.71 -21.80 13.21
C CYS A 2 -16.78 -21.97 14.43
N PRO A 3 -15.95 -23.02 14.53
CA PRO A 3 -15.37 -23.39 15.82
C PRO A 3 -14.31 -22.44 16.37
N GLN A 4 -13.78 -21.47 15.60
CA GLN A 4 -12.66 -20.60 16.03
C GLN A 4 -12.58 -19.25 15.28
N GLN A 5 -13.69 -18.65 14.83
CA GLN A 5 -13.68 -17.40 14.06
C GLN A 5 -14.19 -16.21 14.86
N ALA A 6 -13.29 -15.31 15.24
CA ALA A 6 -13.64 -13.99 15.76
C ALA A 6 -14.50 -13.24 14.73
N THR A 7 -15.70 -12.85 15.15
CA THR A 7 -16.53 -11.83 14.51
C THR A 7 -15.70 -10.60 14.15
N PRO A 8 -15.76 -10.04 12.92
CA PRO A 8 -15.23 -8.71 12.74
C PRO A 8 -16.12 -7.77 13.56
N MET A 9 -15.53 -7.07 14.54
CA MET A 9 -16.17 -5.94 15.20
C MET A 9 -16.21 -4.75 14.23
N ALA A 10 -16.86 -4.92 13.10
CA ALA A 10 -17.08 -3.84 12.14
C ALA A 10 -18.09 -2.87 12.74
N GLN A 11 -17.73 -1.59 12.77
CA GLN A 11 -18.60 -0.51 13.21
C GLN A 11 -18.81 0.44 12.02
N THR A 12 -20.04 0.94 11.88
CA THR A 12 -20.32 2.02 10.96
C THR A 12 -20.12 3.33 11.69
N LEU A 13 -19.21 4.16 11.19
CA LEU A 13 -18.95 5.49 11.71
C LEU A 13 -19.21 6.52 10.62
N SER A 14 -19.81 7.64 11.01
CA SER A 14 -19.89 8.85 10.22
C SER A 14 -18.55 9.57 10.19
N VAL A 15 -18.41 10.54 9.28
CA VAL A 15 -17.21 11.39 9.21
C VAL A 15 -17.02 12.14 10.54
N GLU A 16 -18.08 12.64 11.16
CA GLU A 16 -17.97 13.41 12.41
C GLU A 16 -17.48 12.54 13.57
N GLU A 17 -18.01 11.32 13.71
CA GLU A 17 -17.54 10.39 14.75
C GLU A 17 -16.04 10.08 14.58
N VAL A 18 -15.57 9.88 13.35
CA VAL A 18 -14.14 9.69 13.08
C VAL A 18 -13.34 10.96 13.39
N LEU A 19 -13.84 12.15 13.06
CA LEU A 19 -13.17 13.41 13.39
C LEU A 19 -13.05 13.61 14.91
N GLU A 20 -14.07 13.27 15.69
CA GLU A 20 -14.02 13.32 17.15
C GLU A 20 -12.89 12.44 17.72
N HIS A 21 -12.76 11.21 17.19
CA HIS A 21 -11.64 10.34 17.55
C HIS A 21 -10.29 10.95 17.16
N ILE A 22 -10.18 11.54 15.96
CA ILE A 22 -8.94 12.17 15.49
C ILE A 22 -8.59 13.39 16.34
N ARG A 23 -9.54 14.25 16.72
CA ARG A 23 -9.28 15.42 17.59
C ARG A 23 -8.67 15.03 18.93
N ASN A 24 -9.13 13.93 19.51
CA ASN A 24 -8.58 13.41 20.77
C ASN A 24 -7.14 12.89 20.60
N ALA A 25 -6.81 12.32 19.43
CA ALA A 25 -5.49 11.79 19.13
C ALA A 25 -4.52 12.83 18.54
N ALA A 26 -5.03 13.94 17.99
CA ALA A 26 -4.27 14.92 17.23
C ALA A 26 -3.00 15.44 17.93
N PRO A 27 -2.95 15.66 19.27
CA PRO A 27 -1.71 16.06 19.94
C PRO A 27 -0.57 15.03 19.89
N PHE A 28 -0.86 13.79 19.50
CA PHE A 28 0.06 12.65 19.54
C PHE A 28 0.42 12.09 18.16
N ILE A 29 -0.16 12.62 17.08
CA ILE A 29 0.00 12.12 15.71
C ILE A 29 0.35 13.26 14.75
N GLU A 30 1.07 12.93 13.68
CA GLU A 30 1.43 13.89 12.62
C GLU A 30 0.57 13.70 11.36
N GLY A 31 -0.28 12.67 11.35
CA GLY A 31 -1.07 12.30 10.20
C GLY A 31 -2.00 11.14 10.47
N ILE A 32 -2.84 10.88 9.48
CA ILE A 32 -3.72 9.75 9.41
C ILE A 32 -3.45 8.96 8.12
N THR A 33 -3.65 7.65 8.20
CA THR A 33 -3.66 6.78 7.02
C THR A 33 -4.95 5.98 7.00
N VAL A 34 -5.68 6.03 5.90
CA VAL A 34 -6.84 5.14 5.69
C VAL A 34 -6.36 3.88 4.98
N SER A 35 -6.46 2.74 5.68
CA SER A 35 -6.01 1.41 5.23
C SER A 35 -7.11 0.37 5.51
N GLY A 36 -6.74 -0.91 5.71
CA GLY A 36 -7.63 -2.01 6.06
C GLY A 36 -7.65 -3.10 4.98
N GLY A 37 -8.82 -3.36 4.40
CA GLY A 37 -8.95 -4.20 3.21
C GLY A 37 -8.50 -3.45 1.96
N GLU A 38 -9.45 -2.99 1.15
CA GLU A 38 -9.18 -2.00 0.10
C GLU A 38 -9.92 -0.71 0.44
N ALA A 39 -9.20 0.27 1.00
CA ALA A 39 -9.77 1.52 1.50
C ALA A 39 -10.56 2.26 0.41
N THR A 40 -10.06 2.27 -0.83
CA THR A 40 -10.68 3.05 -1.92
C THR A 40 -12.05 2.53 -2.37
N THR A 41 -12.48 1.35 -1.91
CA THR A 41 -13.87 0.90 -2.06
C THR A 41 -14.88 1.84 -1.39
N GLN A 42 -14.45 2.62 -0.40
CA GLN A 42 -15.23 3.64 0.29
C GLN A 42 -14.81 5.07 -0.10
N LEU A 43 -14.44 5.27 -1.37
CA LEU A 43 -13.94 6.55 -1.89
C LEU A 43 -14.76 7.80 -1.45
N PRO A 44 -16.11 7.82 -1.50
CA PRO A 44 -16.86 8.99 -1.07
C PRO A 44 -16.61 9.37 0.40
N PHE A 45 -16.47 8.36 1.27
CA PHE A 45 -16.18 8.58 2.69
C PHE A 45 -14.78 9.15 2.88
N ILE A 46 -13.77 8.60 2.20
CA ILE A 46 -12.37 9.07 2.30
C ILE A 46 -12.27 10.53 1.85
N VAL A 47 -12.88 10.88 0.71
CA VAL A 47 -12.90 12.25 0.20
C VAL A 47 -13.55 13.19 1.22
N ALA A 48 -14.70 12.81 1.78
CA ALA A 48 -15.40 13.62 2.78
C ALA A 48 -14.58 13.81 4.06
N LEU A 49 -13.97 12.73 4.57
CA LEU A 49 -13.13 12.76 5.76
C LEU A 49 -11.91 13.67 5.57
N PHE A 50 -11.18 13.50 4.47
CA PHE A 50 -9.98 14.31 4.20
C PHE A 50 -10.33 15.77 3.94
N THR A 51 -11.43 16.04 3.23
CA THR A 51 -11.93 17.42 3.04
C THR A 51 -12.21 18.08 4.38
N ALA A 52 -12.87 17.37 5.30
CA ALA A 52 -13.18 17.90 6.63
C ALA A 52 -11.92 18.13 7.46
N LEU A 53 -10.94 17.21 7.44
CA LEU A 53 -9.65 17.37 8.11
C LEU A 53 -8.88 18.59 7.62
N LYS A 54 -8.79 18.77 6.30
CA LYS A 54 -8.11 19.92 5.69
C LYS A 54 -8.82 21.25 5.92
N SER A 55 -10.11 21.22 6.28
CA SER A 55 -10.91 22.41 6.58
C SER A 55 -10.98 22.74 8.07
N ASP A 56 -10.62 21.80 8.96
CA ASP A 56 -10.64 21.99 10.40
C ASP A 56 -9.32 22.66 10.87
N PRO A 57 -9.35 23.88 11.45
CA PRO A 57 -8.14 24.60 11.86
C PRO A 57 -7.27 23.83 12.87
N LEU A 58 -7.86 22.93 13.66
CA LEU A 58 -7.14 22.12 14.64
C LEU A 58 -6.48 20.89 14.01
N LEU A 59 -6.95 20.45 12.83
CA LEU A 59 -6.53 19.17 12.23
C LEU A 59 -5.84 19.33 10.88
N GLN A 60 -5.94 20.49 10.22
CA GLN A 60 -5.38 20.71 8.87
C GLN A 60 -3.86 20.48 8.77
N HIS A 61 -3.16 20.52 9.90
CA HIS A 61 -1.73 20.23 10.00
C HIS A 61 -1.41 18.73 9.83
N LEU A 62 -2.39 17.84 10.03
CA LEU A 62 -2.23 16.40 9.87
C LEU A 62 -2.10 16.03 8.40
N THR A 63 -1.13 15.17 8.11
CA THR A 63 -1.03 14.54 6.79
C THR A 63 -2.16 13.52 6.58
N CYS A 64 -2.69 13.44 5.38
CA CYS A 64 -3.77 12.54 4.98
C CYS A 64 -3.24 11.56 3.93
N MET A 65 -3.06 10.30 4.31
CA MET A 65 -2.55 9.26 3.41
C MET A 65 -3.56 8.14 3.16
N VAL A 66 -3.47 7.51 1.99
CA VAL A 66 -4.24 6.29 1.67
C VAL A 66 -3.28 5.13 1.44
N ASP A 67 -3.62 3.98 2.02
CA ASP A 67 -2.99 2.70 1.73
C ASP A 67 -3.93 1.87 0.87
N SER A 68 -3.46 1.44 -0.32
CA SER A 68 -4.31 0.82 -1.33
C SER A 68 -3.55 -0.19 -2.18
N ASN A 69 -4.27 -1.18 -2.69
CA ASN A 69 -3.76 -2.10 -3.70
C ASN A 69 -3.62 -1.46 -5.10
N GLY A 70 -4.06 -0.22 -5.31
CA GLY A 70 -3.87 0.49 -6.58
C GLY A 70 -4.95 0.25 -7.64
N MET A 71 -6.03 -0.47 -7.34
CA MET A 71 -7.09 -0.80 -8.29
C MET A 71 -8.12 0.31 -8.53
N LEU A 72 -8.01 1.46 -7.84
CA LEU A 72 -8.89 2.59 -8.09
C LEU A 72 -8.65 3.15 -9.51
N SER A 73 -9.71 3.57 -10.19
CA SER A 73 -9.59 4.22 -11.50
C SER A 73 -8.86 5.56 -11.40
N GLU A 74 -8.27 6.01 -12.50
CA GLU A 74 -7.66 7.34 -12.60
C GLU A 74 -8.63 8.46 -12.19
N THR A 75 -9.88 8.39 -12.64
CA THR A 75 -10.95 9.32 -12.23
C THR A 75 -11.27 9.26 -10.74
N GLY A 76 -11.04 8.12 -10.09
CA GLY A 76 -11.13 7.97 -8.65
C GLY A 76 -9.96 8.64 -7.95
N TRP A 77 -8.73 8.42 -8.42
CA TRP A 77 -7.54 9.09 -7.90
C TRP A 77 -7.64 10.61 -8.03
N GLN A 78 -8.12 11.12 -9.16
CA GLN A 78 -8.35 12.55 -9.39
C GLN A 78 -9.24 13.19 -8.33
N LYS A 79 -10.20 12.45 -7.74
CA LYS A 79 -11.04 12.94 -6.64
C LYS A 79 -10.29 13.04 -5.31
N LEU A 80 -9.24 12.25 -5.11
CA LEU A 80 -8.41 12.27 -3.90
C LEU A 80 -7.28 13.30 -3.98
N LEU A 81 -6.73 13.59 -5.17
CA LEU A 81 -5.58 14.48 -5.34
C LEU A 81 -5.67 15.81 -4.56
N PRO A 82 -6.83 16.51 -4.49
CA PRO A 82 -6.90 17.80 -3.80
C PRO A 82 -6.85 17.70 -2.26
N VAL A 83 -7.14 16.52 -1.71
CA VAL A 83 -7.35 16.32 -0.26
C VAL A 83 -6.43 15.26 0.34
N CYS A 84 -5.65 14.57 -0.49
CA CYS A 84 -4.71 13.53 -0.11
C CYS A 84 -3.28 14.05 -0.25
N ASP A 85 -2.45 13.86 0.77
CA ASP A 85 -1.04 14.23 0.73
C ASP A 85 -0.20 13.17 0.02
N GLY A 86 -0.57 11.89 0.16
CA GLY A 86 0.16 10.80 -0.47
C GLY A 86 -0.56 9.46 -0.41
N VAL A 87 -0.16 8.56 -1.30
CA VAL A 87 -0.72 7.21 -1.42
C VAL A 87 0.40 6.20 -1.40
N MET A 88 0.21 5.14 -0.63
CA MET A 88 1.11 4.00 -0.57
C MET A 88 0.46 2.87 -1.37
N LEU A 89 1.18 2.37 -2.37
CA LEU A 89 0.66 1.33 -3.27
C LEU A 89 1.47 0.05 -3.18
N ASP A 90 0.78 -1.08 -3.21
CA ASP A 90 1.41 -2.39 -3.35
C ASP A 90 1.47 -2.84 -4.82
N LEU A 91 2.63 -3.30 -5.27
CA LEU A 91 2.76 -4.13 -6.47
C LEU A 91 3.12 -5.54 -6.02
N LYS A 92 2.20 -6.51 -6.19
CA LYS A 92 2.31 -7.85 -5.60
C LYS A 92 3.04 -8.88 -6.49
N ALA A 93 3.25 -8.54 -7.76
CA ALA A 93 4.03 -9.29 -8.75
C ALA A 93 4.22 -8.41 -10.00
N TRP A 94 5.26 -8.68 -10.77
CA TRP A 94 5.56 -7.98 -12.01
C TRP A 94 4.69 -8.46 -13.18
N ASP A 95 4.69 -9.75 -13.51
CA ASP A 95 3.90 -10.26 -14.61
C ASP A 95 2.43 -10.45 -14.23
N SER A 96 1.56 -10.20 -15.21
CA SER A 96 0.11 -10.33 -15.04
C SER A 96 -0.31 -11.74 -14.61
N ALA A 97 0.33 -12.78 -15.16
CA ALA A 97 0.05 -14.17 -14.82
C ALA A 97 0.38 -14.49 -13.36
N CYS A 98 1.57 -14.10 -12.88
CA CYS A 98 1.96 -14.27 -11.49
C CYS A 98 1.01 -13.47 -10.56
N HIS A 99 0.69 -12.22 -10.92
CA HIS A 99 -0.21 -11.40 -10.13
C HIS A 99 -1.64 -11.98 -10.04
N LEU A 100 -2.15 -12.54 -11.15
CA LEU A 100 -3.45 -13.23 -11.18
C LEU A 100 -3.44 -14.48 -10.30
N GLN A 101 -2.37 -15.27 -10.31
CA GLN A 101 -2.23 -16.43 -9.44
C GLN A 101 -2.23 -16.03 -7.96
N LEU A 102 -1.50 -14.96 -7.60
CA LEU A 102 -1.39 -14.50 -6.22
C LEU A 102 -2.65 -13.83 -5.67
N THR A 103 -3.35 -13.06 -6.50
CA THR A 103 -4.38 -12.11 -6.03
C THR A 103 -5.75 -12.30 -6.65
N GLY A 104 -5.85 -13.12 -7.70
CA GLY A 104 -7.04 -13.24 -8.54
C GLY A 104 -7.32 -11.99 -9.40
N ARG A 105 -6.38 -11.04 -9.50
CA ARG A 105 -6.52 -9.78 -10.26
C ARG A 105 -5.29 -9.53 -11.14
N ASP A 106 -5.49 -8.81 -12.23
CA ASP A 106 -4.40 -8.30 -13.07
C ASP A 106 -3.76 -7.04 -12.47
N ASN A 107 -2.49 -6.77 -12.78
CA ASN A 107 -1.74 -5.61 -12.30
C ASN A 107 -1.64 -4.45 -13.30
N THR A 108 -2.25 -4.56 -14.49
CA THR A 108 -2.21 -3.49 -15.50
C THR A 108 -2.73 -2.16 -14.93
N LEU A 109 -3.87 -2.18 -14.22
CA LEU A 109 -4.43 -0.98 -13.60
C LEU A 109 -3.55 -0.47 -12.46
N ILE A 110 -2.98 -1.36 -11.66
CA ILE A 110 -2.09 -1.03 -10.54
C ILE A 110 -0.85 -0.29 -11.06
N LYS A 111 -0.20 -0.79 -12.12
CA LYS A 111 0.95 -0.13 -12.76
C LYS A 111 0.59 1.26 -13.31
N ARG A 112 -0.63 1.43 -13.83
CA ARG A 112 -1.14 2.73 -14.27
C ARG A 112 -1.37 3.68 -13.10
N SER A 113 -1.95 3.21 -11.99
CA SER A 113 -2.12 3.98 -10.76
C SER A 113 -0.79 4.42 -10.17
N ILE A 114 0.21 3.53 -10.13
CA ILE A 114 1.57 3.86 -9.68
C ILE A 114 2.16 4.98 -10.53
N THR A 115 2.10 4.86 -11.86
CA THR A 115 2.63 5.87 -12.78
C THR A 115 1.88 7.20 -12.61
N PHE A 116 0.54 7.16 -12.59
CA PHE A 116 -0.29 8.34 -12.43
C PHE A 116 -0.01 9.08 -11.12
N LEU A 117 0.03 8.38 -9.99
CA LEU A 117 0.28 9.00 -8.69
C LEU A 117 1.72 9.52 -8.58
N ALA A 118 2.69 8.83 -9.18
CA ALA A 118 4.06 9.32 -9.27
C ALA A 118 4.15 10.63 -10.07
N ASP A 119 3.51 10.69 -11.25
CA ASP A 119 3.47 11.88 -12.10
C ASP A 119 2.79 13.08 -11.40
N GLN A 120 1.85 12.82 -10.49
CA GLN A 120 1.20 13.84 -9.66
C GLN A 120 1.98 14.19 -8.38
N GLY A 121 3.13 13.54 -8.12
CA GLY A 121 3.88 13.71 -6.87
C GLY A 121 3.14 13.22 -5.63
N LYS A 122 2.21 12.26 -5.80
CA LYS A 122 1.34 11.70 -4.76
C LYS A 122 1.61 10.23 -4.44
N LEU A 123 2.56 9.58 -5.12
CA LEU A 123 3.02 8.26 -4.73
C LEU A 123 4.03 8.40 -3.58
N ALA A 124 3.56 8.19 -2.35
CA ALA A 124 4.36 8.37 -1.14
C ALA A 124 5.30 7.18 -0.87
N GLU A 125 4.85 5.97 -1.21
CA GLU A 125 5.63 4.74 -1.03
C GLU A 125 5.16 3.68 -2.04
N LEU A 126 6.09 2.97 -2.66
CA LEU A 126 5.80 1.75 -3.40
C LEU A 126 6.23 0.55 -2.56
N ARG A 127 5.33 -0.41 -2.37
CA ARG A 127 5.54 -1.59 -1.53
C ARG A 127 5.63 -2.84 -2.38
N LEU A 128 6.65 -3.65 -2.10
CA LEU A 128 6.86 -4.96 -2.69
C LEU A 128 6.88 -6.00 -1.56
N LEU A 129 5.92 -6.94 -1.58
CA LEU A 129 5.88 -8.05 -0.63
C LEU A 129 6.69 -9.22 -1.17
N VAL A 130 7.79 -9.56 -0.51
CA VAL A 130 8.65 -10.69 -0.85
C VAL A 130 8.03 -11.96 -0.29
N ILE A 131 7.66 -12.89 -1.17
CA ILE A 131 7.13 -14.21 -0.83
C ILE A 131 7.99 -15.24 -1.56
N PRO A 132 8.83 -16.04 -0.86
CA PRO A 132 9.77 -16.94 -1.51
C PRO A 132 9.07 -17.93 -2.44
N GLY A 133 9.52 -17.99 -3.70
CA GLY A 133 8.98 -18.87 -4.73
C GLY A 133 7.62 -18.48 -5.29
N GLN A 134 6.97 -17.42 -4.80
CA GLN A 134 5.61 -17.03 -5.21
C GLN A 134 5.58 -15.72 -6.00
N VAL A 135 6.60 -14.85 -5.85
CA VAL A 135 6.73 -13.60 -6.61
C VAL A 135 7.86 -13.68 -7.64
N ASP A 136 7.75 -12.88 -8.69
CA ASP A 136 8.58 -12.91 -9.89
C ASP A 136 9.50 -11.69 -10.03
N TYR A 137 9.64 -10.86 -8.99
CA TYR A 137 10.41 -9.61 -9.06
C TYR A 137 11.84 -9.80 -9.53
N LEU A 138 12.55 -10.82 -9.02
CA LEU A 138 13.93 -11.10 -9.40
C LEU A 138 14.04 -11.56 -10.86
N GLN A 139 13.05 -12.28 -11.37
CA GLN A 139 13.01 -12.73 -12.77
C GLN A 139 12.85 -11.54 -13.73
N HIS A 140 12.18 -10.48 -13.29
CA HIS A 140 11.92 -9.27 -14.05
C HIS A 140 12.63 -8.03 -13.50
N ILE A 141 13.77 -8.23 -12.82
CA ILE A 141 14.42 -7.19 -12.02
C ILE A 141 14.80 -5.95 -12.84
N ASP A 142 15.22 -6.12 -14.10
CA ASP A 142 15.53 -5.01 -15.00
C ASP A 142 14.31 -4.15 -15.32
N ALA A 143 13.18 -4.81 -15.64
CA ALA A 143 11.94 -4.15 -16.00
C ALA A 143 11.31 -3.47 -14.76
N LEU A 144 11.35 -4.14 -13.61
CA LEU A 144 10.89 -3.61 -12.34
C LEU A 144 11.70 -2.36 -11.94
N ALA A 145 13.04 -2.43 -11.97
CA ALA A 145 13.88 -1.29 -11.62
C ALA A 145 13.69 -0.11 -12.58
N ALA A 146 13.59 -0.37 -13.89
CA ALA A 146 13.29 0.68 -14.87
C ALA A 146 11.91 1.32 -14.65
N PHE A 147 10.93 0.52 -14.24
CA PHE A 147 9.59 1.01 -13.89
C PHE A 147 9.62 1.92 -12.66
N ILE A 148 10.27 1.48 -11.58
CA ILE A 148 10.42 2.25 -10.34
C ILE A 148 11.12 3.58 -10.61
N LYS A 149 12.24 3.57 -11.36
CA LYS A 149 13.00 4.80 -11.65
C LYS A 149 12.21 5.81 -12.46
N ARG A 150 11.33 5.35 -13.36
CA ARG A 150 10.45 6.26 -14.11
C ARG A 150 9.42 6.93 -13.19
N SER A 151 9.03 6.27 -12.11
CA SER A 151 8.14 6.82 -11.08
C SER A 151 8.84 7.86 -10.17
N GLY A 152 10.09 8.24 -10.44
CA GLY A 152 10.85 9.22 -9.65
C GLY A 152 11.57 8.62 -8.44
N ASP A 153 11.97 9.47 -7.50
CA ASP A 153 12.67 9.07 -6.26
C ASP A 153 11.67 8.65 -5.17
N VAL A 154 10.82 7.68 -5.51
CA VAL A 154 9.80 7.16 -4.60
C VAL A 154 10.43 6.13 -3.66
N PRO A 155 10.18 6.21 -2.34
CA PRO A 155 10.60 5.17 -1.41
C PRO A 155 10.02 3.80 -1.78
N VAL A 156 10.88 2.80 -1.91
CA VAL A 156 10.51 1.41 -2.18
C VAL A 156 10.64 0.60 -0.91
N ARG A 157 9.52 0.26 -0.29
CA ARG A 157 9.49 -0.61 0.89
C ARG A 157 9.41 -2.07 0.47
N LEU A 158 10.37 -2.86 0.94
CA LEU A 158 10.31 -4.31 0.89
C LEU A 158 9.66 -4.81 2.17
N ASN A 159 8.62 -5.64 2.03
CA ASN A 159 7.98 -6.34 3.14
C ASN A 159 8.32 -7.82 3.06
N ALA A 160 8.55 -8.46 4.20
CA ALA A 160 8.76 -9.89 4.30
C ALA A 160 7.41 -10.59 4.53
N PHE A 161 7.14 -11.67 3.80
CA PHE A 161 5.98 -12.50 4.06
C PHE A 161 6.15 -13.34 5.32
N HIS A 162 5.07 -13.42 6.10
CA HIS A 162 4.97 -14.27 7.28
C HIS A 162 3.66 -15.05 7.20
N ALA A 163 3.70 -16.35 7.45
CA ALA A 163 2.51 -17.22 7.43
C ALA A 163 1.54 -17.00 8.63
N HIS A 164 1.65 -15.86 9.32
CA HIS A 164 0.82 -15.51 10.47
C HIS A 164 -0.46 -14.77 10.02
N GLY A 165 -1.62 -15.24 10.49
CA GLY A 165 -2.91 -14.62 10.16
C GLY A 165 -3.40 -14.86 8.72
N VAL A 166 -2.76 -15.76 7.99
CA VAL A 166 -3.09 -16.07 6.59
C VAL A 166 -4.06 -17.25 6.51
N TYR A 167 -4.89 -17.30 5.47
CA TYR A 167 -5.88 -18.36 5.24
C TYR A 167 -5.68 -19.04 3.89
N GLY A 168 -6.06 -20.32 3.79
CA GLY A 168 -5.95 -21.09 2.55
C GLY A 168 -4.53 -21.59 2.27
N GLU A 169 -4.23 -21.79 0.98
CA GLU A 169 -2.94 -22.28 0.47
C GLU A 169 -1.72 -21.50 0.99
N PRO A 170 -1.75 -20.16 1.16
CA PRO A 170 -0.57 -19.43 1.61
C PRO A 170 -0.11 -19.73 3.05
N LYS A 171 -0.90 -20.47 3.84
CA LYS A 171 -0.47 -20.93 5.18
C LYS A 171 0.75 -21.83 5.13
N ASP A 172 0.89 -22.58 4.04
CA ASP A 172 1.96 -23.56 3.86
C ASP A 172 3.16 -22.97 3.12
N TRP A 173 3.12 -21.69 2.76
CA TRP A 173 4.23 -21.00 2.11
C TRP A 173 5.33 -20.64 3.12
N PRO A 174 6.61 -20.74 2.73
CA PRO A 174 7.72 -20.33 3.59
C PRO A 174 7.68 -18.82 3.85
N GLY A 175 8.00 -18.41 5.08
CA GLY A 175 8.24 -17.01 5.40
C GLY A 175 9.49 -16.48 4.68
N ALA A 176 9.50 -15.19 4.35
CA ALA A 176 10.63 -14.56 3.70
C ALA A 176 11.78 -14.34 4.69
N THR A 177 12.97 -14.77 4.32
CA THR A 177 14.19 -14.60 5.12
C THR A 177 14.85 -13.24 4.85
N PRO A 178 15.78 -12.80 5.71
CA PRO A 178 16.64 -11.66 5.41
C PRO A 178 17.38 -11.79 4.08
N GLU A 179 17.80 -13.01 3.71
CA GLU A 179 18.51 -13.25 2.45
C GLU A 179 17.60 -13.01 1.24
N ASP A 180 16.35 -13.49 1.27
CA ASP A 180 15.37 -13.28 0.18
C ASP A 180 15.16 -11.78 -0.10
N VAL A 181 15.05 -10.99 0.98
CA VAL A 181 14.85 -9.54 0.89
C VAL A 181 16.14 -8.83 0.42
N GLU A 182 17.30 -9.22 0.94
CA GLU A 182 18.58 -8.63 0.54
C GLU A 182 18.88 -8.89 -0.94
N GLN A 183 18.57 -10.09 -1.45
CA GLN A 183 18.74 -10.41 -2.88
C GLN A 183 17.93 -9.46 -3.77
N LEU A 184 16.66 -9.20 -3.43
CA LEU A 184 15.83 -8.24 -4.16
C LEU A 184 16.36 -6.81 -4.01
N ALA A 185 16.71 -6.40 -2.79
CA ALA A 185 17.23 -5.06 -2.51
C ALA A 185 18.52 -4.78 -3.29
N GLN A 186 19.46 -5.72 -3.30
CA GLN A 186 20.70 -5.63 -4.07
C GLN A 186 20.40 -5.53 -5.57
N GLY A 187 19.54 -6.40 -6.09
CA GLY A 187 19.15 -6.39 -7.50
C GLY A 187 18.56 -5.04 -7.93
N LEU A 188 17.74 -4.41 -7.09
CA LEU A 188 17.19 -3.07 -7.30
C LEU A 188 18.26 -1.97 -7.24
N ARG A 189 19.12 -2.01 -6.22
CA ARG A 189 20.20 -1.03 -6.00
C ARG A 189 21.22 -1.01 -7.13
N GLU A 190 21.63 -2.18 -7.60
CA GLU A 190 22.55 -2.32 -8.76
C GLU A 190 22.00 -1.66 -10.03
N ARG A 191 20.68 -1.50 -10.14
CA ARG A 191 19.99 -0.84 -11.25
C ARG A 191 19.67 0.63 -10.99
N GLY A 192 20.08 1.16 -9.84
CA GLY A 192 19.95 2.55 -9.46
C GLY A 192 18.64 2.91 -8.76
N VAL A 193 17.95 1.94 -8.16
CA VAL A 193 16.87 2.22 -7.19
C VAL A 193 17.53 2.40 -5.82
N GLY A 194 17.78 3.64 -5.43
CA GLY A 194 18.55 3.97 -4.22
C GLY A 194 17.74 3.93 -2.92
N ASN A 195 16.48 4.40 -2.97
CA ASN A 195 15.62 4.55 -1.80
C ASN A 195 14.87 3.24 -1.47
N VAL A 196 15.61 2.22 -1.04
CA VAL A 196 15.05 0.91 -0.64
C VAL A 196 14.98 0.80 0.89
N ILE A 197 13.77 0.61 1.41
CA ILE A 197 13.47 0.46 2.83
C ILE A 197 13.22 -1.02 3.14
N PHE A 198 13.87 -1.53 4.18
CA PHE A 198 13.79 -2.94 4.59
C PHE A 198 12.62 -3.19 5.54
N PRO A 199 12.16 -4.45 5.68
CA PRO A 199 11.19 -4.85 6.70
C PRO A 199 11.67 -4.45 8.09
N ALA A 200 10.75 -4.01 8.94
CA ALA A 200 11.06 -3.72 10.33
C ALA A 200 11.33 -5.00 11.14
N LEU A 201 10.73 -6.12 10.72
CA LEU A 201 10.80 -7.41 11.40
C LEU A 201 10.85 -8.54 10.36
N TYR A 202 11.57 -9.59 10.70
CA TYR A 202 11.55 -10.89 10.03
C TYR A 202 11.03 -11.89 11.08
N LEU A 203 9.74 -12.23 11.00
CA LEU A 203 9.04 -13.12 11.92
C LEU A 203 9.03 -14.58 11.46
#